data_AF-A0A1W1HR01-F1
#
_entry.id   AF-A0A1W1HR01-F1
#
_cell.length_a   1.000
_cell.length_b   1.000
_cell.length_c   1.000
_cell.angle_alpha   90.00
_cell.angle_beta   90.00
_cell.angle_gamma   90.00
#
_symmetry.space_group_name_H-M   'P 1'
#
loop_
_entity.id
_entity.type
_entity.pdbx_description
1 polymer ?
#
loop_
_entity_poly.entity_id
_entity_poly.type
_entity_poly.pdbx_seq_one_letter_code
_entity_poly.pdbx_strand_id
1 'polypeptide(L)'
;MHGLVRAELSNIIQGVTKGYEKALEITGVGYKAQLQGREMSFNVGYINPVTYTVPAGIDVKVDKQTLISIKGVDKRLVGQVAANIRSIKPPDVYKQKGIRYAGEVLRKKAGKTGK
;
A
#
# COMPACT_ATOMS: atom_id res chain seq x y z
N MET A 1 27.14 -9.99 15.34
CA MET A 1 25.77 -9.43 15.38
C MET A 1 25.73 -7.90 15.21
N HIS A 2 26.61 -7.30 14.39
CA HIS A 2 26.75 -5.83 14.36
C HIS A 2 26.02 -5.15 13.20
N GLY A 3 25.78 -5.85 12.09
CA GLY A 3 25.18 -5.27 10.88
C GLY A 3 23.70 -4.90 11.02
N LEU A 4 22.89 -5.81 11.58
CA LEU A 4 21.45 -5.61 11.76
C LEU A 4 21.15 -4.42 12.70
N VAL A 5 21.79 -4.39 13.86
CA VAL A 5 21.61 -3.32 14.87
C VAL A 5 22.00 -1.96 14.29
N ARG A 6 23.13 -1.87 13.57
CA ARG A 6 23.54 -0.63 12.90
C ARG A 6 22.51 -0.17 11.88
N ALA A 7 21.98 -1.08 11.07
CA ALA A 7 20.96 -0.76 10.07
C ALA A 7 19.66 -0.26 10.72
N GLU A 8 19.21 -0.89 11.81
CA GLU A 8 18.04 -0.45 12.56
C GLU A 8 18.20 0.94 13.14
N LEU A 9 19.31 1.22 13.82
CA LEU A 9 19.61 2.54 14.37
C LEU A 9 19.64 3.61 13.27
N SER A 10 20.28 3.30 12.14
CA SER A 10 20.30 4.21 10.99
C SER A 10 18.90 4.48 10.43
N ASN A 11 18.03 3.46 10.37
CA ASN A 11 16.65 3.64 9.91
C ASN A 11 15.84 4.49 10.89
N ILE A 12 16.03 4.32 12.20
CA ILE A 12 15.34 5.14 13.23
C ILE A 12 15.75 6.62 13.08
N ILE A 13 17.04 6.91 12.97
CA ILE A 13 17.55 8.28 12.81
C ILE A 13 17.00 8.93 11.53
N GLN A 14 17.01 8.19 10.42
CA GLN A 14 16.47 8.67 9.15
C GLN A 14 14.94 8.87 9.22
N GLY A 15 14.22 8.00 9.92
CA GLY A 15 12.77 8.10 10.12
C GLY A 15 12.36 9.37 10.88
N VAL A 16 13.08 9.73 11.94
CA VAL A 16 12.78 10.96 12.71
C VAL A 16 13.14 12.23 11.93
N THR A 17 14.21 12.20 11.14
CA THR A 17 14.69 13.39 10.41
C THR A 17 13.94 13.66 9.11
N LYS A 18 13.63 12.63 8.31
CA LYS A 18 13.03 12.78 6.98
C LYS A 18 11.63 12.16 6.88
N GLY A 19 11.28 11.24 7.77
CA GLY A 19 10.08 10.41 7.63
C GLY A 19 10.22 9.36 6.53
N TYR A 20 9.32 8.37 6.56
CA TYR A 20 9.15 7.38 5.51
C TYR A 20 7.81 7.56 4.83
N GLU A 21 7.81 7.42 3.51
CA GLU A 21 6.61 7.45 2.69
C GLU A 21 6.58 6.22 1.78
N LYS A 22 5.42 5.57 1.69
CA LYS A 22 5.11 4.56 0.68
C LYS A 22 3.83 4.93 -0.05
N ALA A 23 3.91 5.03 -1.36
CA ALA A 23 2.76 5.24 -2.22
C ALA A 23 2.24 3.90 -2.76
N LEU A 24 0.92 3.71 -2.67
CA LEU A 24 0.17 2.63 -3.27
C LEU A 24 -0.75 3.17 -4.35
N GLU A 25 -0.89 2.41 -5.42
CA GLU A 25 -1.80 2.70 -6.52
C GLU A 25 -2.86 1.61 -6.62
N ILE A 26 -4.11 2.02 -6.81
CA ILE A 26 -5.23 1.16 -7.08
C ILE A 26 -5.50 1.19 -8.59
N THR A 27 -5.46 0.02 -9.20
CA THR A 27 -5.76 -0.17 -10.62
C THR A 27 -7.02 -1.02 -10.76
N GLY A 28 -8.03 -0.47 -11.42
CA GLY A 28 -9.29 -1.19 -11.65
C GLY A 28 -10.44 -0.24 -11.95
N VAL A 29 -11.41 -0.73 -12.71
CA VAL A 29 -12.63 0.03 -13.00
C VAL A 29 -13.56 -0.09 -11.79
N GLY A 30 -13.99 1.05 -11.26
CA GLY A 30 -14.84 1.12 -10.06
C GLY A 30 -14.10 0.87 -8.74
N TYR A 31 -12.77 0.74 -8.78
CA TYR A 31 -11.99 0.54 -7.56
C TYR A 31 -11.67 1.89 -6.92
N LYS A 32 -11.98 2.03 -5.63
CA LYS A 32 -11.76 3.27 -4.88
C LYS A 32 -11.39 2.98 -3.43
N ALA A 33 -10.49 3.80 -2.89
CA ALA A 33 -10.26 3.93 -1.47
C ALA A 33 -10.89 5.22 -0.95
N GLN A 34 -11.43 5.16 0.26
CA GLN A 34 -11.96 6.30 0.98
C GLN A 34 -11.43 6.27 2.41
N LEU A 35 -11.02 7.43 2.91
CA LEU A 35 -10.57 7.60 4.29
C LEU A 35 -11.72 8.20 5.10
N GLN A 36 -12.14 7.51 6.16
CA GLN A 36 -13.15 7.94 7.12
C GLN A 36 -12.48 8.04 8.50
N GLY A 37 -11.97 9.23 8.83
CA GLY A 37 -11.20 9.43 10.06
C GLY A 37 -9.94 8.57 10.09
N ARG A 38 -9.93 7.53 10.94
CA ARG A 38 -8.84 6.54 11.06
C ARG A 38 -9.12 5.20 10.38
N GLU A 39 -10.29 5.06 9.78
CA GLU A 39 -10.67 3.85 9.05
C GLU A 39 -10.61 4.09 7.54
N MET A 40 -9.98 3.18 6.83
CA MET A 40 -9.92 3.18 5.36
C MET A 40 -10.94 2.19 4.83
N SER A 41 -11.87 2.63 3.99
CA SER A 41 -12.78 1.74 3.28
C SER A 41 -12.34 1.52 1.84
N PHE A 42 -12.30 0.26 1.44
CA PHE A 42 -11.85 -0.19 0.13
C PHE A 42 -13.00 -0.82 -0.65
N ASN A 43 -13.28 -0.29 -1.83
CA ASN A 43 -14.20 -0.89 -2.79
C ASN A 43 -13.37 -1.50 -3.92
N VAL A 44 -13.06 -2.79 -3.83
CA VAL A 44 -12.10 -3.47 -4.74
C VAL A 44 -12.73 -4.68 -5.45
N GLY A 45 -14.05 -4.63 -5.66
CA GLY A 45 -14.82 -5.69 -6.31
C GLY A 45 -15.29 -6.82 -5.38
N TYR A 46 -15.20 -6.61 -4.06
CA TYR A 46 -15.93 -7.41 -3.07
C TYR A 46 -17.37 -6.91 -2.93
N ILE A 47 -18.27 -7.77 -2.45
CA ILE A 47 -19.69 -7.41 -2.22
C ILE A 47 -19.79 -6.31 -1.17
N ASN A 48 -19.11 -6.50 -0.04
CA ASN A 48 -19.06 -5.51 1.04
C ASN A 48 -17.73 -4.73 0.97
N PRO A 49 -17.73 -3.42 1.28
CA PRO A 49 -16.51 -2.65 1.42
C PRO A 49 -15.61 -3.24 2.52
N VAL A 50 -14.31 -3.37 2.24
CA VAL A 50 -13.35 -3.84 3.23
C VAL A 50 -12.86 -2.64 4.03
N THR A 51 -13.08 -2.65 5.34
CA THR A 51 -12.55 -1.64 6.25
C THR A 51 -11.18 -2.05 6.78
N TYR A 52 -10.28 -1.09 6.90
CA TYR A 52 -8.95 -1.27 7.46
C TYR A 52 -8.66 -0.14 8.45
N THR A 53 -8.44 -0.48 9.71
CA THR A 53 -8.11 0.51 10.75
C THR A 53 -6.62 0.84 10.67
N VAL A 54 -6.30 2.12 10.52
CA VAL A 54 -4.91 2.59 10.50
C VAL A 54 -4.35 2.55 11.92
N PRO A 55 -3.21 1.85 12.17
CA PRO A 55 -2.59 1.81 13.48
C PRO A 55 -2.02 3.17 13.88
N ALA A 56 -1.87 3.42 15.18
CA ALA A 56 -1.34 4.68 15.69
C ALA A 56 0.09 4.94 15.19
N GLY A 57 0.41 6.21 14.94
CA GLY A 57 1.75 6.63 14.48
C GLY A 57 1.96 6.56 12.97
N ILE A 58 0.91 6.26 12.20
CA ILE A 58 0.92 6.31 10.74
C ILE A 58 -0.17 7.26 10.24
N ASP A 59 0.23 8.15 9.35
CA ASP A 59 -0.67 9.02 8.61
C ASP A 59 -0.92 8.43 7.24
N VAL A 60 -2.18 8.15 6.92
CA VAL A 60 -2.59 7.71 5.59
C VAL A 60 -3.36 8.84 4.93
N LYS A 61 -2.97 9.22 3.71
CA LYS A 61 -3.70 10.15 2.87
C LYS A 61 -4.15 9.46 1.60
N VAL A 62 -5.34 9.84 1.13
CA VAL A 62 -5.90 9.40 -0.13
C VAL A 62 -6.00 10.63 -1.02
N ASP A 63 -4.99 10.86 -1.87
CA ASP A 63 -4.90 12.07 -2.69
C ASP A 63 -5.87 12.01 -3.88
N LYS A 64 -5.81 10.89 -4.61
CA LYS A 64 -6.82 10.48 -5.59
C LYS A 64 -7.49 9.25 -5.03
N GLN A 65 -8.75 8.99 -5.34
CA GLN A 65 -9.42 7.74 -4.93
C GLN A 65 -8.65 6.46 -5.34
N THR A 66 -7.67 6.59 -6.23
CA THR A 66 -6.76 5.56 -6.71
C THR A 66 -5.32 5.65 -6.19
N LEU A 67 -4.91 6.72 -5.49
CA LEU A 67 -3.56 6.91 -4.95
C LEU A 67 -3.61 7.06 -3.44
N ILE A 68 -2.89 6.18 -2.73
CA ILE A 68 -2.80 6.18 -1.27
C ILE A 68 -1.35 6.45 -0.89
N SER A 69 -1.10 7.47 -0.09
CA SER A 69 0.20 7.77 0.50
C SER A 69 0.20 7.41 1.99
N ILE A 70 1.12 6.53 2.39
CA ILE A 70 1.30 6.06 3.78
C ILE A 70 2.58 6.70 4.30
N LYS A 71 2.45 7.54 5.33
CA LYS A 71 3.54 8.30 5.96
C LYS A 71 3.71 7.87 7.41
N GLY A 72 4.95 7.82 7.88
CA GLY A 72 5.23 7.51 9.28
C GLY A 72 6.71 7.62 9.61
N VAL A 73 7.02 7.51 10.90
CA VAL A 73 8.40 7.60 11.42
C VAL A 73 9.10 6.25 11.35
N ASP A 74 8.38 5.15 11.60
CA ASP A 74 8.96 3.80 11.58
C ASP A 74 8.82 3.13 10.20
N LYS A 75 9.97 2.81 9.60
CA LYS A 75 10.08 2.09 8.34
C LYS A 75 9.38 0.73 8.36
N ARG A 76 9.44 0.01 9.49
CA ARG A 76 8.82 -1.32 9.63
C ARG A 76 7.32 -1.21 9.62
N LEU A 77 6.78 -0.33 10.46
CA LEU A 77 5.34 -0.14 10.58
C LEU A 77 4.75 0.37 9.27
N VAL A 78 5.38 1.37 8.61
CA VAL A 78 4.96 1.86 7.29
C VAL A 78 4.99 0.73 6.25
N GLY A 79 6.02 -0.10 6.28
CA GLY A 79 6.13 -1.27 5.41
C GLY A 79 5.03 -2.31 5.65
N GLN A 80 4.73 -2.60 6.91
CA GLN A 80 3.73 -3.57 7.32
C GLN A 80 2.32 -3.11 6.93
N VAL A 81 1.99 -1.84 7.18
CA VAL A 81 0.69 -1.28 6.79
C VAL A 81 0.52 -1.30 5.27
N ALA A 82 1.54 -0.92 4.51
CA ALA A 82 1.49 -0.98 3.06
C ALA A 82 1.32 -2.42 2.55
N ALA A 83 1.99 -3.39 3.17
CA ALA A 83 1.84 -4.81 2.85
C ALA A 83 0.44 -5.34 3.19
N ASN A 84 -0.12 -4.98 4.34
CA ASN A 84 -1.46 -5.36 4.75
C ASN A 84 -2.52 -4.84 3.77
N ILE A 85 -2.42 -3.57 3.37
CA ILE A 85 -3.32 -2.96 2.39
C ILE A 85 -3.20 -3.66 1.04
N ARG A 86 -1.98 -3.95 0.57
CA ARG A 86 -1.74 -4.69 -0.68
C ARG A 86 -2.38 -6.09 -0.64
N SER A 87 -2.30 -6.78 0.49
CA SER A 87 -2.83 -8.14 0.65
C SER A 87 -4.35 -8.23 0.54
N ILE A 88 -5.09 -7.13 0.73
CA ILE A 88 -6.56 -7.09 0.54
C ILE A 88 -6.92 -7.49 -0.89
N LYS A 89 -6.22 -6.93 -1.89
CA LYS A 89 -6.43 -7.28 -3.29
C LYS A 89 -5.09 -7.16 -4.04
N PRO A 90 -4.28 -8.23 -4.07
CA PRO A 90 -3.02 -8.21 -4.81
C PRO A 90 -3.28 -8.04 -6.32
N PRO A 91 -2.31 -7.49 -7.06
CA PRO A 91 -2.50 -7.20 -8.47
C PRO A 91 -2.50 -8.49 -9.30
N ASP A 92 -3.50 -8.65 -10.16
CA ASP A 92 -3.62 -9.83 -11.02
C ASP A 92 -2.52 -9.90 -12.10
N VAL A 93 -2.01 -11.10 -12.39
CA VAL A 93 -0.94 -11.32 -13.39
C VAL A 93 -1.41 -11.05 -14.84
N TYR A 94 -2.71 -11.05 -15.11
CA TYR A 94 -3.27 -10.84 -16.46
C TYR A 94 -3.70 -9.39 -16.71
N LYS A 95 -4.59 -8.88 -15.84
CA LYS A 95 -5.20 -7.55 -15.99
C LYS A 95 -4.56 -6.49 -15.09
N GLN A 96 -3.63 -6.88 -14.21
CA GLN A 96 -2.96 -5.99 -13.26
C GLN A 96 -3.93 -5.13 -12.45
N LYS A 97 -5.14 -5.65 -12.20
CA LYS A 97 -6.14 -5.02 -11.35
C LYS A 97 -5.85 -5.37 -9.90
N GLY A 98 -5.94 -4.39 -9.02
CA GLY A 98 -5.68 -4.55 -7.58
C GLY A 98 -4.91 -3.38 -7.01
N ILE A 99 -4.28 -3.62 -5.88
CA ILE A 99 -3.47 -2.64 -5.16
C ILE A 99 -2.00 -2.99 -5.40
N ARG A 100 -1.23 -2.04 -5.92
CA ARG A 100 0.21 -2.21 -6.18
C ARG A 100 1.02 -1.09 -5.54
N TYR A 101 2.33 -1.26 -5.42
CA TYR A 101 3.19 -0.13 -5.09
C TYR A 101 3.29 0.83 -6.28
N ALA A 102 3.41 2.13 -6.01
CA ALA A 102 3.63 3.12 -7.05
C ALA A 102 4.93 2.80 -7.81
N GLY A 103 4.85 2.72 -9.14
CA GLY A 103 5.98 2.35 -10.00
C GLY A 103 6.38 0.86 -9.99
N GLU A 104 5.60 -0.04 -9.35
CA GLU A 104 5.90 -1.48 -9.37
C GLU A 104 5.72 -2.08 -10.78
N VAL A 105 6.79 -2.67 -11.31
CA VAL A 105 6.76 -3.38 -12.61
C VAL A 105 6.14 -4.76 -12.43
N LEU A 106 4.88 -4.90 -12.86
CA LEU A 106 4.13 -6.15 -12.79
C LEU A 106 4.36 -6.98 -14.06
N ARG A 107 4.70 -8.26 -13.88
CA ARG A 107 4.80 -9.21 -15.01
C ARG A 107 3.41 -9.51 -15.56
N LYS A 108 3.15 -9.13 -16.81
CA LYS A 108 1.91 -9.45 -17.52
C LYS A 108 2.04 -10.79 -18.24
N LYS A 109 1.14 -11.75 -17.96
CA LYS A 109 0.98 -12.94 -18.80
C LYS A 109 -0.07 -12.65 -19.88
N ALA A 110 0.19 -13.11 -21.11
CA ALA A 110 -0.82 -13.09 -22.15
C ALA A 110 -2.02 -13.93 -21.70
N GLY A 111 -3.23 -13.42 -21.92
CA GLY A 111 -4.45 -14.21 -21.78
C GLY A 111 -4.47 -15.33 -22.81
N LYS A 112 -5.46 -16.24 -22.73
CA LYS A 112 -5.64 -17.28 -23.75
C LYS A 112 -5.68 -16.62 -25.13
N THR A 113 -4.79 -17.05 -26.02
CA THR A 113 -4.85 -16.77 -27.45
C THR A 113 -6.17 -17.32 -27.97
N GLY A 114 -7.11 -16.43 -28.21
CA GLY A 114 -8.46 -16.73 -28.67
C GLY A 114 -8.89 -15.76 -29.76
N LYS A 115 -7.99 -15.49 -30.70
CA LYS A 115 -8.17 -15.20 -32.13
C LYS A 115 -6.80 -14.92 -32.74
#